data_AF-A0A0M2M1R3-F1
#
_entry.id   AF-A0A0M2M1R3-F1
#
_cell.length_a   1.000
_cell.length_b   1.000
_cell.length_c   1.000
_cell.angle_alpha   90.00
_cell.angle_beta   90.00
_cell.angle_gamma   90.00
#
_symmetry.space_group_name_H-M   'P 1'
#
loop_
_entity.id
_entity.type
_entity.pdbx_description
1 polymer ?
#
loop_
_entity_poly.entity_id
_entity_poly.type
_entity_poly.pdbx_seq_one_letter_code
_entity_poly.pdbx_strand_id
1 'polypeptide(L)'
;MLGFASAAAAPAFAARIPLRTLRDQAARWEDVSMLALSGDPAIAAARLGAPVRVGRHWRWRVPHRAVPAILLRDLRGALRAPARSVLAVVALSGAGAALALATSGAGSPSGVFPDAQAAALAGAGVGAGLYAALGPLCRGLRAAAEGIGGPGLLPLSPGRLLAAHAILPSALAILLPVLGAVIVGAAGAGSGSGAGGAVGAAGIVGPILITVIVLAATAQQLRVLAVLKGPLPQRLLAPIPTAAGDLSALNVLAWTFDGPVCAAVVGALLTALTVGAPQALLPVALPILLGLGFWIRARTRTARGR
;
A
#
# COMPACT_ATOMS: atom_id res chain seq x y z
N MET A 1 -16.17 16.48 11.25
CA MET A 1 -17.65 16.39 11.27
C MET A 1 -18.21 15.07 10.76
N LEU A 2 -17.66 14.44 9.69
CA LEU A 2 -18.12 13.13 9.19
C LEU A 2 -18.12 12.01 10.25
N GLY A 3 -17.13 11.96 11.14
CA GLY A 3 -17.03 10.94 12.19
C GLY A 3 -18.14 11.00 13.26
N PHE A 4 -18.59 12.21 13.61
CA PHE A 4 -19.67 12.40 14.59
C PHE A 4 -21.04 12.06 14.00
N ALA A 5 -21.26 12.41 12.72
CA ALA A 5 -22.47 12.03 12.00
C ALA A 5 -22.59 10.49 11.84
N SER A 6 -21.48 9.79 11.56
CA SER A 6 -21.46 8.33 11.52
C SER A 6 -21.71 7.68 12.89
N ALA A 7 -21.21 8.28 13.98
CA ALA A 7 -21.43 7.77 15.33
C ALA A 7 -22.89 7.94 15.78
N ALA A 8 -23.52 9.07 15.44
CA ALA A 8 -24.92 9.33 15.74
C ALA A 8 -25.89 8.45 14.92
N ALA A 9 -25.53 8.10 13.68
CA ALA A 9 -26.34 7.22 12.82
C ALA A 9 -26.16 5.71 13.12
N ALA A 10 -25.07 5.33 13.79
CA ALA A 10 -24.74 3.94 14.10
C ALA A 10 -25.87 3.15 14.79
N PRO A 11 -26.55 3.64 15.85
CA PRO A 11 -27.65 2.89 16.48
C PRO A 11 -28.84 2.70 15.54
N ALA A 12 -29.15 3.67 14.69
CA ALA A 12 -30.24 3.57 13.71
C ALA A 12 -29.95 2.54 12.61
N PHE A 13 -28.69 2.44 12.16
CA PHE A 13 -28.26 1.38 11.26
C PHE A 13 -28.21 0.02 11.95
N ALA A 14 -27.73 -0.05 13.19
CA ALA A 14 -27.67 -1.28 13.98
C ALA A 14 -29.06 -1.86 14.23
N ALA A 15 -30.07 -1.02 14.47
CA ALA A 15 -31.47 -1.45 14.64
C ALA A 15 -32.05 -2.14 13.40
N ARG A 16 -31.47 -1.93 12.21
CA ARG A 16 -31.89 -2.57 10.95
C ARG A 16 -31.15 -3.87 10.65
N ILE A 17 -30.15 -4.24 11.46
CA ILE A 17 -29.33 -5.43 11.26
C ILE A 17 -29.90 -6.58 12.10
N PRO A 18 -30.10 -7.79 11.55
CA PRO A 18 -30.56 -8.94 12.31
C PRO A 18 -29.64 -9.24 13.51
N LEU A 19 -30.22 -9.55 14.67
CA LEU A 19 -29.47 -9.83 15.92
C LEU A 19 -28.38 -10.91 15.73
N ARG A 20 -28.64 -11.93 14.89
CA ARG A 20 -27.63 -12.95 14.55
C ARG A 20 -26.40 -12.34 13.88
N THR A 21 -26.59 -11.42 12.94
CA THR A 21 -25.49 -10.73 12.25
C THR A 21 -24.73 -9.81 13.21
N LEU A 22 -25.41 -9.13 14.13
CA LEU A 22 -24.76 -8.33 15.17
C LEU A 22 -23.90 -9.19 16.10
N ARG A 23 -24.41 -10.35 16.55
CA ARG A 23 -23.62 -11.31 17.36
C ARG A 23 -22.41 -11.85 16.59
N ASP A 24 -22.58 -12.23 15.32
CA ASP A 24 -21.47 -12.68 14.47
C ASP A 24 -20.44 -11.56 14.24
N GLN A 25 -20.86 -10.31 14.16
CA GLN A 25 -19.95 -9.17 14.05
C GLN A 25 -19.23 -8.86 15.37
N ALA A 26 -19.93 -8.93 16.51
CA ALA A 26 -19.34 -8.73 17.82
C ALA A 26 -18.27 -9.79 18.13
N ALA A 27 -18.57 -11.07 17.92
CA ALA A 27 -17.60 -12.15 18.10
C ALA A 27 -16.37 -11.99 17.19
N ARG A 28 -16.59 -11.63 15.91
CA ARG A 28 -15.48 -11.31 14.99
C ARG A 28 -14.68 -10.09 15.43
N TRP A 29 -15.33 -9.07 15.99
CA TRP A 29 -14.67 -7.88 16.47
C TRP A 29 -13.82 -8.18 17.70
N GLU A 30 -14.32 -9.00 18.62
CA GLU A 30 -13.59 -9.47 19.79
C GLU A 30 -12.35 -10.28 19.40
N ASP A 31 -12.47 -11.22 18.45
CA ASP A 31 -11.34 -11.95 17.87
C ASP A 31 -10.29 -11.00 17.26
N VAL A 32 -10.75 -10.02 16.49
CA VAL A 32 -9.88 -9.01 15.85
C VAL A 32 -9.20 -8.14 16.89
N SER A 33 -9.92 -7.70 17.92
CA SER A 33 -9.39 -6.90 19.01
C SER A 33 -8.34 -7.67 19.80
N MET A 34 -8.59 -8.96 20.12
CA MET A 34 -7.60 -9.81 20.77
C MET A 34 -6.34 -9.96 19.92
N LEU A 35 -6.47 -10.22 18.62
CA LEU A 35 -5.33 -10.34 17.70
C LEU A 35 -4.55 -9.02 17.53
N ALA A 36 -5.26 -7.89 17.51
CA ALA A 36 -4.63 -6.58 17.44
C ALA A 36 -3.89 -6.23 18.73
N LEU A 37 -4.49 -6.51 19.89
CA LEU A 37 -3.90 -6.29 21.21
C LEU A 37 -2.73 -7.25 21.49
N SER A 38 -2.75 -8.46 20.92
CA SER A 38 -1.63 -9.41 20.99
C SER A 38 -0.47 -9.05 20.05
N GLY A 39 -0.52 -7.90 19.38
CA GLY A 39 0.57 -7.40 18.54
C GLY A 39 0.60 -7.97 17.12
N ASP A 40 -0.48 -8.60 16.64
CA ASP A 40 -0.59 -9.06 15.26
C ASP A 40 -1.76 -8.39 14.50
N PRO A 41 -1.63 -7.08 14.18
CA PRO A 41 -2.66 -6.39 13.42
C PRO A 41 -2.76 -6.88 11.98
N ALA A 42 -1.75 -7.60 11.46
CA ALA A 42 -1.79 -8.16 10.11
C ALA A 42 -2.74 -9.34 10.01
N ILE A 43 -2.75 -10.22 11.02
CA ILE A 43 -3.73 -11.31 11.16
C ILE A 43 -5.10 -10.74 11.55
N ALA A 44 -5.17 -9.75 12.45
CA ALA A 44 -6.41 -9.07 12.80
C ALA A 44 -7.11 -8.47 11.56
N ALA A 45 -6.36 -7.77 10.70
CA ALA A 45 -6.87 -7.21 9.45
C ALA A 45 -7.31 -8.30 8.45
N ALA A 46 -6.65 -9.47 8.44
CA ALA A 46 -7.07 -10.58 7.60
C ALA A 46 -8.43 -11.16 8.03
N ARG A 47 -8.71 -11.19 9.34
CA ARG A 47 -9.99 -11.66 9.93
C ARG A 47 -11.15 -10.71 9.66
N LEU A 48 -10.90 -9.40 9.56
CA LEU A 48 -11.88 -8.41 9.08
C LEU A 48 -12.27 -8.62 7.61
N GLY A 49 -11.59 -9.51 6.90
CA GLY A 49 -11.89 -9.83 5.54
C GLY A 49 -13.25 -10.53 5.37
N ALA A 50 -14.30 -9.80 4.95
CA ALA A 50 -15.54 -10.36 4.42
C ALA A 50 -15.34 -11.62 3.53
N PRO A 51 -16.17 -12.68 3.73
CA PRO A 51 -16.06 -13.93 2.98
C PRO A 51 -16.35 -13.70 1.49
N VAL A 52 -15.69 -14.47 0.63
CA VAL A 52 -15.88 -14.39 -0.83
C VAL A 52 -17.29 -14.86 -1.19
N ARG A 53 -18.14 -13.90 -1.58
CA ARG A 53 -19.53 -14.13 -2.03
C ARG A 53 -19.70 -14.03 -3.54
N VAL A 54 -18.94 -13.15 -4.20
CA VAL A 54 -19.06 -12.88 -5.64
C VAL A 54 -18.21 -13.86 -6.46
N GLY A 55 -18.69 -14.23 -7.65
CA GLY A 55 -17.88 -14.93 -8.66
C GLY A 55 -17.49 -16.37 -8.34
N ARG A 56 -18.25 -17.06 -7.46
CA ARG A 56 -18.06 -18.49 -7.17
C ARG A 56 -18.28 -19.35 -8.42
N HIS A 57 -19.28 -19.01 -9.24
CA HIS A 57 -19.67 -19.74 -10.45
C HIS A 57 -18.91 -19.32 -11.72
N TRP A 58 -18.05 -18.29 -11.67
CA TRP A 58 -17.32 -17.86 -12.86
C TRP A 58 -16.35 -18.93 -13.33
N ARG A 59 -16.53 -19.43 -14.56
CA ARG A 59 -15.62 -20.37 -15.21
C ARG A 59 -14.62 -19.60 -16.06
N TRP A 60 -13.34 -19.71 -15.70
CA TRP A 60 -12.23 -19.08 -16.44
C TRP A 60 -11.37 -20.19 -16.99
N ARG A 61 -10.96 -20.08 -18.27
CA ARG A 61 -10.00 -21.03 -18.85
C ARG A 61 -8.64 -20.78 -18.21
N VAL A 62 -8.12 -21.77 -17.50
CA VAL A 62 -6.80 -21.68 -16.86
C VAL A 62 -5.74 -21.83 -17.93
N PRO A 63 -4.82 -20.88 -18.10
CA PRO A 63 -3.74 -21.00 -19.07
C PRO A 63 -2.74 -22.07 -18.63
N HIS A 64 -2.12 -22.75 -19.60
CA HIS A 64 -1.17 -23.84 -19.35
C HIS A 64 0.16 -23.37 -18.73
N ARG A 65 0.55 -22.11 -18.98
CA ARG A 65 1.79 -21.53 -18.44
C ARG A 65 1.57 -21.03 -17.01
N ALA A 66 2.52 -21.29 -16.12
CA ALA A 66 2.38 -21.00 -14.69
C ALA A 66 2.19 -19.50 -14.37
N VAL A 67 2.97 -18.61 -14.98
CA VAL A 67 2.88 -17.16 -14.72
C VAL A 67 1.51 -16.58 -15.09
N PRO A 68 0.97 -16.77 -16.31
CA PRO A 68 -0.37 -16.27 -16.61
C PRO A 68 -1.46 -16.95 -15.78
N ALA A 69 -1.27 -18.20 -15.33
CA ALA A 69 -2.23 -18.85 -14.43
C ALA A 69 -2.26 -18.18 -13.05
N ILE A 70 -1.09 -17.78 -12.54
CA ILE A 70 -0.95 -17.01 -11.30
C ILE A 70 -1.58 -15.62 -11.44
N LEU A 71 -1.29 -14.91 -12.53
CA LEU A 71 -1.90 -13.60 -12.81
C LEU A 71 -3.43 -13.68 -12.83
N LEU A 72 -3.97 -14.70 -13.51
CA LEU A 72 -5.41 -14.92 -13.60
C LEU A 72 -6.03 -15.23 -12.24
N ARG A 73 -5.32 -16.02 -11.43
CA ARG A 73 -5.72 -16.35 -10.05
C ARG A 73 -5.77 -15.09 -9.18
N ASP A 74 -4.76 -14.23 -9.25
CA ASP A 74 -4.69 -13.01 -8.46
C ASP A 74 -5.76 -12.01 -8.89
N LEU A 75 -5.97 -11.84 -10.21
CA LEU A 75 -7.04 -11.01 -10.76
C LEU A 75 -8.40 -11.50 -10.30
N ARG A 76 -8.66 -12.81 -10.39
CA ARG A 76 -9.90 -13.41 -9.88
C ARG A 76 -10.04 -13.21 -8.37
N GLY A 77 -8.95 -13.30 -7.62
CA GLY A 77 -8.93 -13.04 -6.18
C GLY A 77 -9.31 -11.60 -5.83
N ALA A 78 -8.87 -10.63 -6.63
CA ALA A 78 -9.26 -9.23 -6.52
C ALA A 78 -10.76 -9.06 -6.85
N LEU A 79 -11.20 -9.52 -8.02
CA LEU A 79 -12.61 -9.39 -8.47
C LEU A 79 -13.62 -10.06 -7.52
N ARG A 80 -13.22 -11.14 -6.83
CA ARG A 80 -14.02 -11.85 -5.83
C ARG A 80 -14.18 -11.10 -4.50
N ALA A 81 -13.43 -10.03 -4.30
CA ALA A 81 -13.50 -9.16 -3.13
C ALA A 81 -13.79 -7.70 -3.57
N PRO A 82 -14.95 -7.45 -4.20
CA PRO A 82 -15.22 -6.20 -4.93
C PRO A 82 -15.09 -4.96 -4.05
N ALA A 83 -15.61 -4.99 -2.82
CA ALA A 83 -15.47 -3.87 -1.89
C ALA A 83 -14.00 -3.51 -1.63
N ARG A 84 -13.11 -4.51 -1.44
CA ARG A 84 -11.68 -4.25 -1.21
C ARG A 84 -10.99 -3.77 -2.48
N SER A 85 -11.35 -4.31 -3.63
CA SER A 85 -10.79 -3.88 -4.91
C SER A 85 -11.19 -2.45 -5.26
N VAL A 86 -12.47 -2.08 -5.07
CA VAL A 86 -12.94 -0.71 -5.29
C VAL A 86 -12.23 0.25 -4.33
N LEU A 87 -12.15 -0.09 -3.04
CA LEU A 87 -11.43 0.73 -2.07
C LEU A 87 -9.95 0.88 -2.43
N ALA A 88 -9.28 -0.19 -2.85
CA ALA A 88 -7.90 -0.12 -3.31
C ALA A 88 -7.77 0.77 -4.56
N VAL A 89 -8.66 0.63 -5.54
CA VAL A 89 -8.64 1.45 -6.76
C VAL A 89 -8.83 2.93 -6.44
N VAL A 90 -9.84 3.26 -5.62
CA VAL A 90 -10.11 4.63 -5.19
C VAL A 90 -8.95 5.19 -4.39
N ALA A 91 -8.40 4.45 -3.43
CA ALA A 91 -7.29 4.92 -2.61
C ALA A 91 -6.00 5.10 -3.41
N LEU A 92 -5.66 4.19 -4.33
CA LEU A 92 -4.48 4.30 -5.19
C LEU A 92 -4.60 5.48 -6.16
N SER A 93 -5.76 5.62 -6.82
CA SER A 93 -5.99 6.74 -7.73
C SER A 93 -6.02 8.07 -6.97
N GLY A 94 -6.67 8.10 -5.80
CA GLY A 94 -6.72 9.24 -4.90
C GLY A 94 -5.34 9.65 -4.36
N ALA A 95 -4.45 8.68 -4.09
CA ALA A 95 -3.08 8.96 -3.66
C ALA A 95 -2.28 9.72 -4.74
N GLY A 96 -2.40 9.29 -6.00
CA GLY A 96 -1.77 9.99 -7.12
C GLY A 96 -2.36 11.39 -7.37
N ALA A 97 -3.69 11.50 -7.29
CA ALA A 97 -4.39 12.79 -7.38
C ALA A 97 -3.96 13.75 -6.25
N ALA A 98 -3.92 13.27 -5.01
CA ALA A 98 -3.49 14.05 -3.85
C ALA A 98 -2.03 14.52 -3.98
N LEU A 99 -1.14 13.67 -4.49
CA LEU A 99 0.25 14.03 -4.72
C LEU A 99 0.39 15.11 -5.81
N ALA A 100 -0.37 14.99 -6.90
CA ALA A 100 -0.42 16.01 -7.94
C ALA A 100 -0.92 17.36 -7.39
N LEU A 101 -2.01 17.35 -6.62
CA LEU A 101 -2.55 18.56 -5.97
C LEU A 101 -1.56 19.18 -4.96
N ALA A 102 -0.82 18.33 -4.24
CA ALA A 102 0.14 18.80 -3.23
C ALA A 102 1.40 19.42 -3.85
N THR A 103 1.71 19.07 -5.11
CA THR A 103 2.98 19.46 -5.77
C THR A 103 2.78 20.43 -6.94
N SER A 104 1.54 20.70 -7.36
CA SER A 104 1.21 21.64 -8.45
C SER A 104 1.34 23.13 -8.09
N GLY A 105 2.16 23.48 -7.08
CA GLY A 105 2.05 24.75 -6.34
C GLY A 105 3.21 25.74 -6.41
N ALA A 106 4.34 25.44 -7.06
CA ALA A 106 5.40 26.44 -7.18
C ALA A 106 5.02 27.50 -8.23
N GLY A 107 4.41 28.62 -7.79
CA GLY A 107 4.04 29.77 -8.63
C GLY A 107 2.66 29.72 -9.30
N SER A 108 1.86 28.67 -9.04
CA SER A 108 0.46 28.60 -9.48
C SER A 108 -0.47 29.12 -8.38
N PRO A 109 -1.48 29.96 -8.69
CA PRO A 109 -2.53 30.34 -7.73
C PRO A 109 -3.39 29.15 -7.23
N SER A 110 -3.12 27.93 -7.70
CA SER A 110 -3.88 26.70 -7.39
C SER A 110 -3.12 25.65 -6.58
N GLY A 111 -1.90 25.93 -6.11
CA GLY A 111 -1.17 25.03 -5.20
C GLY A 111 -1.73 25.05 -3.79
N VAL A 112 -2.06 23.89 -3.22
CA VAL A 112 -2.62 23.82 -1.85
C VAL A 112 -1.55 24.08 -0.77
N PHE A 113 -0.29 23.75 -1.05
CA PHE A 113 0.81 23.87 -0.09
C PHE A 113 1.90 24.82 -0.60
N PRO A 114 2.23 25.88 0.17
CA PRO A 114 3.13 26.94 -0.27
C PRO A 114 4.62 26.60 -0.12
N ASP A 115 4.98 25.57 0.67
CA ASP A 115 6.36 25.25 1.00
C ASP A 115 6.68 23.74 0.97
N ALA A 116 7.98 23.43 0.92
CA ALA A 116 8.47 22.05 0.90
C ALA A 116 8.11 21.27 2.17
N GLN A 117 7.91 21.94 3.31
CA GLN A 117 7.55 21.31 4.58
C GLN A 117 6.12 20.80 4.56
N ALA A 118 5.16 21.61 4.11
CA ALA A 118 3.77 21.16 3.99
C ALA A 118 3.62 20.09 2.89
N ALA A 119 4.39 20.20 1.79
CA ALA A 119 4.48 19.14 0.79
C ALA A 119 5.01 17.83 1.38
N ALA A 120 6.03 17.88 2.24
CA ALA A 120 6.58 16.71 2.91
C ALA A 120 5.54 16.01 3.82
N LEU A 121 4.76 16.78 4.60
CA LEU A 121 3.70 16.22 5.44
C LEU A 121 2.61 15.55 4.62
N ALA A 122 2.19 16.18 3.51
CA ALA A 122 1.23 15.58 2.57
C ALA A 122 1.81 14.29 1.96
N GLY A 123 3.07 14.32 1.53
CA GLY A 123 3.78 13.15 1.00
C GLY A 123 3.90 12.01 2.00
N ALA A 124 4.10 12.31 3.29
CA ALA A 124 4.12 11.30 4.34
C ALA A 124 2.79 10.54 4.42
N GLY A 125 1.68 11.28 4.46
CA GLY A 125 0.34 10.71 4.47
C GLY A 125 0.05 9.90 3.21
N VAL A 126 0.40 10.43 2.04
CA VAL A 126 0.23 9.73 0.75
C VAL A 126 1.08 8.46 0.70
N GLY A 127 2.34 8.49 1.14
CA GLY A 127 3.21 7.32 1.17
C GLY A 127 2.68 6.20 2.06
N ALA A 128 2.29 6.51 3.29
CA ALA A 128 1.66 5.56 4.21
C ALA A 128 0.32 5.02 3.66
N GLY A 129 -0.50 5.92 3.09
CA GLY A 129 -1.79 5.59 2.47
C GLY A 129 -1.64 4.67 1.27
N LEU A 130 -0.65 4.92 0.41
CA LEU A 130 -0.33 4.09 -0.75
C LEU A 130 0.13 2.70 -0.33
N TYR A 131 1.02 2.62 0.67
CA TYR A 131 1.40 1.34 1.28
C TYR A 131 0.15 0.60 1.77
N ALA A 132 -0.71 1.25 2.56
CA ALA A 132 -1.93 0.66 3.09
C ALA A 132 -2.87 0.15 1.97
N ALA A 133 -3.13 0.97 0.95
CA ALA A 133 -4.01 0.69 -0.18
C ALA A 133 -3.60 -0.53 -1.02
N LEU A 134 -2.30 -0.85 -1.07
CA LEU A 134 -1.80 -2.04 -1.78
C LEU A 134 -2.10 -3.36 -1.07
N GLY A 135 -2.34 -3.34 0.24
CA GLY A 135 -2.50 -4.55 1.05
C GLY A 135 -3.48 -5.59 0.48
N PRO A 136 -4.71 -5.20 0.08
CA PRO A 136 -5.69 -6.13 -0.48
C PRO A 136 -5.28 -6.83 -1.78
N LEU A 137 -4.41 -6.18 -2.58
CA LEU A 137 -3.91 -6.68 -3.86
C LEU A 137 -2.73 -7.65 -3.66
N CYS A 138 -2.01 -7.54 -2.55
CA CYS A 138 -0.83 -8.37 -2.23
C CYS A 138 -1.16 -9.70 -1.53
N ARG A 139 -2.41 -10.18 -1.57
CA ARG A 139 -2.79 -11.46 -0.93
C ARG A 139 -2.08 -12.67 -1.55
N GLY A 140 -1.91 -12.67 -2.87
CA GLY A 140 -1.15 -13.72 -3.58
C GLY A 140 0.31 -13.77 -3.13
N LEU A 141 0.94 -12.60 -2.94
CA LEU A 141 2.30 -12.49 -2.42
C LEU A 141 2.43 -13.13 -1.03
N ARG A 142 1.49 -12.84 -0.12
CA ARG A 142 1.50 -13.43 1.23
C ARG A 142 1.42 -14.96 1.19
N ALA A 143 0.46 -15.49 0.44
CA ALA A 143 0.30 -16.94 0.28
C ALA A 143 1.54 -17.60 -0.34
N ALA A 144 2.18 -16.94 -1.30
CA ALA A 144 3.41 -17.42 -1.91
C ALA A 144 4.59 -17.44 -0.93
N ALA A 145 4.67 -16.46 -0.03
CA ALA A 145 5.74 -16.37 0.95
C ALA A 145 5.60 -17.37 2.10
N GLU A 146 4.37 -17.64 2.54
CA GLU A 146 4.08 -18.69 3.52
C GLU A 146 4.53 -20.08 3.03
N GLY A 147 4.53 -20.31 1.72
CA GLY A 147 5.03 -21.56 1.12
C GLY A 147 6.55 -21.64 0.95
N ILE A 148 7.31 -20.60 1.27
CA ILE A 148 8.77 -20.59 1.13
C ILE A 148 9.39 -21.47 2.23
N GLY A 149 10.22 -22.44 1.83
CA GLY A 149 10.81 -23.42 2.74
C GLY A 149 9.98 -24.70 2.90
N GLY A 150 8.78 -24.76 2.31
CA GLY A 150 7.98 -25.98 2.22
C GLY A 150 8.27 -26.80 0.94
N PRO A 151 7.69 -28.02 0.83
CA PRO A 151 7.79 -28.82 -0.39
C PRO A 151 7.17 -28.07 -1.58
N GLY A 152 7.90 -28.02 -2.70
CA GLY A 152 7.49 -27.28 -3.88
C GLY A 152 6.27 -27.89 -4.57
N LEU A 153 5.09 -27.31 -4.35
CA LEU A 153 3.84 -27.73 -5.01
C LEU A 153 3.71 -27.21 -6.45
N LEU A 154 4.55 -26.25 -6.84
CA LEU A 154 4.55 -25.63 -8.17
C LEU A 154 5.93 -25.75 -8.81
N PRO A 155 6.01 -25.85 -10.16
CA PRO A 155 7.28 -25.97 -10.89
C PRO A 155 8.09 -24.66 -10.94
N LEU A 156 7.88 -23.74 -10.00
CA LEU A 156 8.53 -22.44 -9.95
C LEU A 156 9.41 -22.36 -8.70
N SER A 157 10.60 -21.80 -8.87
CA SER A 157 11.43 -21.44 -7.71
C SER A 157 10.73 -20.36 -6.86
N PRO A 158 10.96 -20.31 -5.53
CA PRO A 158 10.31 -19.35 -4.63
C PRO A 158 10.36 -17.90 -5.11
N GLY A 159 11.51 -17.48 -5.65
CA GLY A 159 11.65 -16.11 -6.18
C GLY A 159 10.84 -15.85 -7.44
N ARG A 160 10.70 -16.85 -8.34
CA ARG A 160 9.84 -16.73 -9.52
C ARG A 160 8.36 -16.73 -9.15
N LEU A 161 7.99 -17.49 -8.12
CA LEU A 161 6.62 -17.50 -7.59
C LEU A 161 6.25 -16.14 -6.99
N LEU A 162 7.12 -15.58 -6.14
CA LEU A 162 6.95 -14.22 -5.61
C LEU A 162 6.88 -13.18 -6.72
N ALA A 163 7.79 -13.23 -7.70
CA ALA A 163 7.79 -12.30 -8.82
C ALA A 163 6.48 -12.39 -9.62
N ALA A 164 5.97 -13.59 -9.89
CA ALA A 164 4.70 -13.77 -10.59
C ALA A 164 3.51 -13.15 -9.82
N HIS A 165 3.46 -13.33 -8.50
CA HIS A 165 2.45 -12.71 -7.64
C HIS A 165 2.65 -11.20 -7.43
N ALA A 166 3.84 -10.66 -7.75
CA ALA A 166 4.11 -9.23 -7.67
C ALA A 166 3.62 -8.47 -8.91
N ILE A 167 3.52 -9.12 -10.08
CA ILE A 167 3.23 -8.42 -11.35
C ILE A 167 1.92 -7.63 -11.30
N LEU A 168 0.81 -8.27 -10.92
CA LEU A 168 -0.50 -7.61 -10.88
C LEU A 168 -0.54 -6.44 -9.87
N PRO A 169 -0.17 -6.63 -8.59
CA PRO A 169 -0.13 -5.52 -7.65
C PRO A 169 0.85 -4.42 -8.09
N SER A 170 2.01 -4.75 -8.68
CA SER A 170 2.95 -3.74 -9.20
C SER A 170 2.34 -2.92 -10.34
N ALA A 171 1.65 -3.57 -11.28
CA ALA A 171 1.00 -2.89 -12.39
C ALA A 171 -0.07 -1.92 -11.88
N LEU A 172 -0.95 -2.37 -10.97
CA LEU A 172 -2.01 -1.52 -10.40
C LEU A 172 -1.44 -0.43 -9.48
N ALA A 173 -0.37 -0.73 -8.74
CA ALA A 173 0.34 0.23 -7.89
C ALA A 173 0.87 1.42 -8.68
N ILE A 174 1.32 1.21 -9.91
CA ILE A 174 1.87 2.27 -10.76
C ILE A 174 0.76 2.94 -11.58
N LEU A 175 -0.05 2.13 -12.28
CA LEU A 175 -1.03 2.65 -13.24
C LEU A 175 -2.09 3.53 -12.57
N LEU A 176 -2.61 3.15 -11.40
CA LEU A 176 -3.73 3.87 -10.78
C LEU A 176 -3.31 5.22 -10.18
N PRO A 177 -2.21 5.34 -9.42
CA PRO A 177 -1.72 6.66 -8.99
C PRO A 177 -1.30 7.53 -10.17
N VAL A 178 -0.67 6.97 -11.21
CA VAL A 178 -0.34 7.74 -12.42
C VAL A 178 -1.61 8.26 -13.08
N LEU A 179 -2.65 7.43 -13.23
CA LEU A 179 -3.94 7.85 -13.76
C LEU A 179 -4.55 8.99 -12.93
N GLY A 180 -4.55 8.87 -11.60
CA GLY A 180 -5.04 9.91 -10.70
C GLY A 180 -4.29 11.23 -10.83
N ALA A 181 -2.96 11.17 -10.91
CA ALA A 181 -2.12 12.34 -11.11
C ALA A 181 -2.36 13.00 -12.49
N VAL A 182 -2.51 12.19 -13.55
CA VAL A 182 -2.80 12.68 -14.90
C VAL A 182 -4.19 13.32 -14.98
N ILE A 183 -5.21 12.74 -14.35
CA ILE A 183 -6.58 13.30 -14.33
C ILE A 183 -6.56 14.69 -13.69
N VAL A 184 -5.89 14.84 -12.54
CA VAL A 184 -5.74 16.15 -11.87
C VAL A 184 -4.94 17.13 -12.73
N GLY A 185 -3.82 16.68 -13.30
CA GLY A 185 -2.98 17.51 -14.17
C GLY A 185 -3.72 18.01 -15.41
N ALA A 186 -4.51 17.15 -16.05
CA ALA A 186 -5.32 17.50 -17.22
C ALA A 186 -6.45 18.49 -16.86
N ALA A 187 -7.09 18.31 -15.70
CA ALA A 187 -8.11 19.24 -15.22
C ALA A 187 -7.54 20.64 -14.92
N GLY A 188 -6.32 20.73 -14.40
CA GLY A 188 -5.61 21.99 -14.17
C GLY A 188 -5.10 22.69 -15.44
N ALA A 189 -4.81 21.93 -16.50
CA ALA A 189 -4.35 22.50 -17.78
C ALA A 189 -5.47 23.23 -18.55
N GLY A 190 -6.74 22.88 -18.33
CA GLY A 190 -7.89 23.48 -19.01
C GLY A 190 -8.29 24.88 -18.51
N SER A 191 -7.77 25.32 -17.35
CA SER A 191 -8.14 26.60 -16.72
C SER A 191 -7.12 27.73 -16.92
N GLY A 192 -5.96 27.46 -17.54
CA GLY A 192 -4.88 28.42 -17.73
C GLY A 192 -4.62 28.77 -19.20
N SER A 193 -5.42 29.65 -19.79
CA SER A 193 -5.26 30.15 -21.18
C SER A 193 -4.14 31.19 -21.30
N GLY A 194 -2.90 30.82 -20.99
CA GLY A 194 -1.73 31.70 -21.13
C GLY A 194 -0.51 30.97 -21.70
N ALA A 195 0.12 31.54 -22.74
CA ALA A 195 1.27 30.95 -23.44
C ALA A 195 2.50 30.70 -22.55
N GLY A 196 2.61 31.36 -21.39
CA GLY A 196 3.64 31.09 -20.38
C GLY A 196 3.34 29.91 -19.44
N GLY A 197 2.08 29.46 -19.35
CA GLY A 197 1.65 28.36 -18.47
C GLY A 197 1.96 26.97 -19.05
N ALA A 198 1.98 26.84 -20.38
CA ALA A 198 2.23 25.56 -21.06
C ALA A 198 3.68 25.06 -20.88
N VAL A 199 4.66 25.98 -20.83
CA VAL A 199 6.09 25.64 -20.64
C VAL A 199 6.37 25.26 -19.18
N GLY A 200 5.72 25.91 -18.21
CA GLY A 200 5.78 25.54 -16.79
C GLY A 200 5.06 24.24 -16.46
N ALA A 201 3.88 24.01 -17.07
CA ALA A 201 3.13 22.76 -16.90
C ALA A 201 3.89 21.55 -17.46
N ALA A 202 4.56 21.67 -18.61
CA ALA A 202 5.37 20.59 -19.18
C ALA A 202 6.61 20.24 -18.32
N GLY A 203 7.22 21.24 -17.66
CA GLY A 203 8.40 21.05 -16.81
C GLY A 203 8.13 20.36 -15.47
N ILE A 204 6.95 20.58 -14.87
CA ILE A 204 6.59 20.04 -13.53
C ILE A 204 5.95 18.65 -13.64
N VAL A 205 5.27 18.34 -14.75
CA VAL A 205 4.65 17.01 -14.96
C VAL A 205 5.68 15.88 -14.88
N GLY A 206 6.91 16.10 -15.36
CA GLY A 206 8.00 15.12 -15.28
C GLY A 206 8.35 14.73 -13.82
N PRO A 207 8.78 15.68 -12.97
CA PRO A 207 9.04 15.45 -11.55
C PRO A 207 7.88 14.81 -10.77
N ILE A 208 6.63 15.24 -11.02
CA ILE A 208 5.44 14.67 -10.37
C ILE A 208 5.28 13.20 -10.76
N LEU A 209 5.32 12.88 -12.06
CA LEU A 209 5.19 11.51 -12.54
C LEU A 209 6.31 10.61 -12.00
N ILE A 210 7.56 11.09 -11.99
CA ILE A 210 8.68 10.37 -11.39
C ILE A 210 8.39 10.08 -9.91
N THR A 211 7.93 11.09 -9.16
CA THR A 211 7.61 10.95 -7.73
C THR A 211 6.52 9.90 -7.50
N VAL A 212 5.43 9.95 -8.26
CA VAL A 212 4.33 8.98 -8.19
C VAL A 212 4.83 7.56 -8.48
N ILE A 213 5.60 7.38 -9.56
CA ILE A 213 6.11 6.07 -9.99
C ILE A 213 7.07 5.50 -8.94
N VAL A 214 8.02 6.32 -8.46
CA VAL A 214 9.02 5.89 -7.47
C VAL A 214 8.34 5.54 -6.15
N LEU A 215 7.39 6.36 -5.68
CA LEU A 215 6.68 6.10 -4.43
C LEU A 215 5.84 4.82 -4.53
N ALA A 216 5.16 4.60 -5.65
CA ALA A 216 4.43 3.36 -5.92
C ALA A 216 5.33 2.12 -5.96
N ALA A 217 6.45 2.21 -6.67
CA ALA A 217 7.45 1.13 -6.72
C ALA A 217 8.02 0.84 -5.33
N THR A 218 8.31 1.88 -4.55
CA THR A 218 8.82 1.76 -3.18
C THR A 218 7.79 1.10 -2.26
N ALA A 219 6.54 1.56 -2.27
CA ALA A 219 5.46 0.97 -1.49
C ALA A 219 5.28 -0.52 -1.83
N GLN A 220 5.39 -0.88 -3.11
CA GLN A 220 5.31 -2.27 -3.57
C GLN A 220 6.51 -3.12 -3.09
N GLN A 221 7.74 -2.59 -3.15
CA GLN A 221 8.92 -3.28 -2.62
C GLN A 221 8.82 -3.48 -1.11
N LEU A 222 8.33 -2.47 -0.37
CA LEU A 222 8.05 -2.58 1.06
C LEU A 222 6.99 -3.65 1.35
N ARG A 223 5.98 -3.83 0.49
CA ARG A 223 5.01 -4.94 0.62
C ARG A 223 5.66 -6.30 0.42
N VAL A 224 6.59 -6.44 -0.53
CA VAL A 224 7.35 -7.69 -0.71
C VAL A 224 8.24 -7.97 0.51
N LEU A 225 8.93 -6.96 1.04
CA LEU A 225 9.75 -7.09 2.24
C LEU A 225 8.92 -7.46 3.48
N ALA A 226 7.78 -6.81 3.68
CA ALA A 226 6.87 -7.10 4.78
C ALA A 226 6.40 -8.56 4.78
N VAL A 227 6.15 -9.10 3.59
CA VAL A 227 5.75 -10.49 3.41
C VAL A 227 6.93 -11.46 3.61
N LEU A 228 8.14 -11.08 3.23
CA LEU A 228 9.37 -11.85 3.48
C LEU A 228 9.87 -11.78 4.92
N LYS A 229 9.30 -10.89 5.74
CA LYS A 229 9.70 -10.67 7.13
C LYS A 229 9.40 -11.87 8.02
N GLY A 230 8.34 -12.62 7.70
CA GLY A 230 7.87 -13.75 8.49
C GLY A 230 7.14 -13.34 9.78
N PRO A 231 6.79 -14.30 10.65
CA PRO A 231 6.14 -14.02 11.92
C PRO A 231 7.06 -13.23 12.86
N LEU A 232 6.46 -12.49 13.80
CA LEU A 232 7.19 -11.78 14.84
C LEU A 232 8.05 -12.77 15.66
N PRO A 233 9.38 -12.60 15.72
CA PRO A 233 10.24 -13.46 16.52
C PRO A 233 9.89 -13.37 18.00
N GLN A 234 9.77 -14.52 18.69
CA GLN A 234 9.45 -14.57 20.13
C GLN A 234 10.42 -13.76 20.99
N ARG A 235 11.68 -13.63 20.58
CA ARG A 235 12.67 -12.77 21.26
C ARG A 235 12.28 -11.29 21.33
N LEU A 236 11.45 -10.80 20.40
CA LEU A 236 10.96 -9.41 20.41
C LEU A 236 9.77 -9.22 21.37
N LEU A 237 9.18 -10.32 21.86
CA LEU A 237 8.13 -10.32 22.88
C LEU A 237 8.70 -10.47 24.30
N ALA A 238 10.02 -10.66 24.45
CA ALA A 238 10.64 -10.75 25.76
C ALA A 238 10.48 -9.40 26.50
N PRO A 239 9.97 -9.39 27.73
CA PRO A 239 9.82 -8.17 28.52
C PRO A 239 11.16 -7.45 28.69
N ILE A 240 11.15 -6.12 28.54
CA ILE A 240 12.28 -5.23 28.79
C ILE A 240 11.86 -4.31 29.93
N PRO A 241 12.06 -4.73 31.19
CA PRO A 241 11.65 -3.93 32.34
C PRO A 241 12.50 -2.66 32.40
N THR A 242 11.83 -1.51 32.38
CA THR A 242 12.45 -0.19 32.62
C THR A 242 11.66 0.59 33.66
N ALA A 243 12.23 1.69 34.15
CA ALA A 243 11.53 2.57 35.08
C ALA A 243 10.22 3.15 34.51
N ALA A 244 10.08 3.22 33.18
CA ALA A 244 8.88 3.68 32.48
C ALA A 244 7.88 2.56 32.13
N GLY A 245 8.14 1.32 32.56
CA GLY A 245 7.35 0.13 32.21
C GLY A 245 8.08 -0.82 31.25
N ASP A 246 7.32 -1.73 30.62
CA ASP A 246 7.86 -2.70 29.67
C ASP A 246 8.02 -2.08 28.27
N LEU A 247 9.26 -1.97 27.79
CA LEU A 247 9.56 -1.45 26.45
C LEU A 247 9.45 -2.49 25.32
N SER A 248 9.12 -3.74 25.63
CA SER A 248 8.91 -4.80 24.60
C SER A 248 7.88 -4.38 23.55
N ALA A 249 6.87 -3.60 23.93
CA ALA A 249 5.87 -3.03 23.03
C ALA A 249 6.48 -2.17 21.91
N LEU A 250 7.57 -1.44 22.17
CA LEU A 250 8.24 -0.65 21.14
C LEU A 250 8.89 -1.53 20.06
N ASN A 251 9.42 -2.70 20.44
CA ASN A 251 9.95 -3.67 19.48
C ASN A 251 8.83 -4.24 18.59
N VAL A 252 7.66 -4.52 19.18
CA VAL A 252 6.48 -4.98 18.43
C VAL A 252 5.99 -3.89 17.48
N LEU A 253 5.92 -2.64 17.93
CA LEU A 253 5.54 -1.50 17.09
C LEU A 253 6.53 -1.29 15.95
N ALA A 254 7.84 -1.28 16.23
CA ALA A 254 8.88 -1.16 15.21
C ALA A 254 8.83 -2.32 14.21
N TRP A 255 8.54 -3.54 14.68
CA TRP A 255 8.34 -4.68 13.79
C TRP A 255 7.07 -4.57 12.95
N THR A 256 6.02 -3.97 13.47
CA THR A 256 4.72 -3.90 12.79
C THR A 256 4.63 -2.75 11.80
N PHE A 257 5.25 -1.61 12.14
CA PHE A 257 5.08 -0.34 11.45
C PHE A 257 6.30 0.07 10.61
N ASP A 258 7.36 -0.74 10.51
CA ASP A 258 8.51 -0.41 9.66
C ASP A 258 8.10 -0.11 8.20
N GLY A 259 7.27 -0.95 7.59
CA GLY A 259 6.78 -0.74 6.21
C GLY A 259 6.04 0.60 6.03
N PRO A 260 4.95 0.86 6.77
CA PRO A 260 4.22 2.13 6.71
C PRO A 260 5.09 3.35 7.04
N VAL A 261 5.95 3.26 8.06
CA VAL A 261 6.83 4.37 8.47
C VAL A 261 7.87 4.65 7.39
N CYS A 262 8.51 3.63 6.83
CA CYS A 262 9.42 3.81 5.69
C CYS A 262 8.71 4.41 4.49
N ALA A 263 7.48 3.98 4.19
CA ALA A 263 6.70 4.56 3.09
C ALA A 263 6.35 6.03 3.34
N ALA A 264 6.04 6.41 4.58
CA ALA A 264 5.80 7.80 4.97
C ALA A 264 7.07 8.65 4.83
N VAL A 265 8.21 8.18 5.33
CA VAL A 265 9.49 8.88 5.22
C VAL A 265 9.90 9.09 3.76
N VAL A 266 9.79 8.04 2.93
CA VAL A 266 10.09 8.16 1.50
C VAL A 266 9.09 9.09 0.80
N GLY A 267 7.80 9.01 1.12
CA GLY A 267 6.79 9.91 0.57
C GLY A 267 7.07 11.38 0.91
N ALA A 268 7.43 11.66 2.16
CA ALA A 268 7.81 13.00 2.61
C ALA A 268 9.04 13.52 1.87
N LEU A 269 10.09 12.70 1.79
CA LEU A 269 11.32 13.05 1.11
C LEU A 269 11.08 13.33 -0.38
N LEU A 270 10.41 12.41 -1.09
CA LEU A 270 10.23 12.56 -2.54
C LEU A 270 9.36 13.77 -2.88
N THR A 271 8.27 14.01 -2.14
CA THR A 271 7.41 15.19 -2.36
C THR A 271 8.11 16.51 -2.05
N ALA A 272 8.90 16.57 -0.98
CA ALA A 272 9.73 17.73 -0.67
C ALA A 272 10.73 18.02 -1.80
N LEU A 273 11.36 16.97 -2.35
CA LEU A 273 12.27 17.08 -3.49
C LEU A 273 11.54 17.50 -4.76
N THR A 274 10.32 17.01 -5.02
CA THR A 274 9.52 17.44 -6.19
C THR A 274 9.34 18.95 -6.22
N VAL A 275 9.10 19.56 -5.06
CA VAL A 275 8.82 21.00 -4.93
C VAL A 275 10.11 21.82 -4.80
N GLY A 276 11.06 21.38 -3.98
CA GLY A 276 12.24 22.18 -3.61
C GLY A 276 13.50 21.92 -4.44
N ALA A 277 13.70 20.71 -4.96
CA ALA A 277 14.92 20.32 -5.67
C ALA A 277 14.66 19.14 -6.65
N PRO A 278 13.86 19.33 -7.70
CA PRO A 278 13.42 18.24 -8.58
C PRO A 278 14.58 17.52 -9.27
N GLN A 279 15.69 18.20 -9.52
CA GLN A 279 16.93 17.61 -10.06
C GLN A 279 17.54 16.53 -9.15
N ALA A 280 17.27 16.58 -7.83
CA ALA A 280 17.74 15.58 -6.87
C ALA A 280 16.84 14.34 -6.79
N LEU A 281 15.66 14.34 -7.43
CA LEU A 281 14.72 13.20 -7.36
C LEU A 281 15.35 11.89 -7.82
N LEU A 282 15.94 11.86 -9.02
CA LEU A 282 16.54 10.63 -9.56
C LEU A 282 17.76 10.14 -8.74
N PRO A 283 18.74 11.01 -8.40
CA PRO A 283 19.85 10.64 -7.52
C PRO A 283 19.43 10.06 -6.18
N VAL A 284 18.29 10.48 -5.61
CA VAL A 284 17.78 9.97 -4.32
C VAL A 284 16.91 8.73 -4.52
N ALA A 285 16.03 8.72 -5.52
CA ALA A 285 15.11 7.62 -5.81
C ALA A 285 15.82 6.32 -6.19
N LEU A 286 16.86 6.40 -7.04
CA LEU A 286 17.56 5.23 -7.54
C LEU A 286 18.20 4.40 -6.41
N PRO A 287 19.01 4.97 -5.49
CA PRO A 287 19.54 4.25 -4.34
C PRO A 287 18.47 3.60 -3.48
N ILE A 288 17.32 4.27 -3.24
CA ILE A 288 16.21 3.71 -2.46
C ILE A 288 15.67 2.45 -3.14
N LEU A 289 15.33 2.54 -4.43
CA LEU A 289 14.78 1.42 -5.19
C LEU A 289 15.76 0.25 -5.32
N LEU A 290 17.04 0.55 -5.57
CA LEU A 290 18.10 -0.45 -5.69
C LEU A 290 18.41 -1.10 -4.35
N GLY A 291 18.48 -0.33 -3.26
CA GLY A 291 18.70 -0.82 -1.91
C GLY A 291 17.59 -1.77 -1.46
N LEU A 292 16.33 -1.38 -1.66
CA LEU A 292 15.17 -2.24 -1.38
C LEU A 292 15.16 -3.49 -2.26
N GLY A 293 15.47 -3.35 -3.55
CA GLY A 293 15.57 -4.47 -4.49
C GLY A 293 16.67 -5.46 -4.11
N PHE A 294 17.85 -4.95 -3.70
CA PHE A 294 18.94 -5.75 -3.17
C PHE A 294 18.52 -6.49 -1.90
N TRP A 295 17.81 -5.81 -0.98
CA TRP A 295 17.36 -6.42 0.26
C TRP A 295 16.35 -7.55 0.02
N ILE A 296 15.39 -7.36 -0.90
CA ILE A 296 14.46 -8.41 -1.35
C ILE A 296 15.25 -9.61 -1.90
N ARG A 297 16.26 -9.36 -2.73
CA ARG A 297 17.11 -10.41 -3.31
C ARG A 297 17.90 -11.16 -2.24
N ALA A 298 18.46 -10.45 -1.26
CA ALA A 298 19.18 -11.06 -0.15
C ALA A 298 18.26 -11.97 0.68
N ARG A 299 17.07 -11.47 1.06
CA ARG A 299 16.06 -12.21 1.84
C ARG A 299 15.56 -13.47 1.13
N THR A 300 15.28 -13.37 -0.17
CA THR A 300 14.84 -14.52 -0.96
C THR A 300 15.93 -15.58 -1.15
N ARG A 301 17.21 -15.21 -1.11
CA ARG A 301 18.33 -16.18 -1.12
C ARG A 301 18.47 -16.88 0.22
N THR A 302 18.41 -16.15 1.34
CA THR A 302 18.49 -16.75 2.68
C THR A 302 17.36 -17.72 2.95
N ALA A 303 16.17 -17.47 2.39
CA ALA A 303 15.02 -18.35 2.54
C ALA A 303 15.07 -19.63 1.67
N ARG A 304 16.06 -19.77 0.78
CA ARG A 304 16.30 -20.99 -0.02
C ARG A 304 17.38 -21.91 0.56
N GLY A 305 18.25 -21.37 1.41
CA GLY A 305 19.41 -22.07 2.00
C GLY A 305 19.14 -22.62 3.40
N ARG A 306 17.89 -22.68 3.81
CA ARG A 306 17.35 -23.46 4.91
C ARG A 306 16.44 -24.52 4.32
#